data_AF-A0A0G1C3Q1-F1
#
_entry.id   AF-A0A0G1C3Q1-F1
#
_cell.length_a   1.000
_cell.length_b   1.000
_cell.length_c   1.000
_cell.angle_alpha   90.00
_cell.angle_beta   90.00
_cell.angle_gamma   90.00
#
_symmetry.space_group_name_H-M   'P 1'
#
loop_
_entity.id
_entity.type
_entity.pdbx_description
1 polymer ?
#
loop_
_entity_poly.entity_id
_entity_poly.type
_entity_poly.pdbx_seq_one_letter_code
_entity_poly.pdbx_strand_id
1 'polypeptide(L)' 'MFVERGISAEEIKGIILKPNTVVNLPNGIVKCSKCTNKGILTVVYYKDKNVYVIITAYFK' A
#
# COMPACT_ATOMS: atom_id res chain seq x y z
N MET A 1 -13.69 4.48 1.41
CA MET A 1 -13.17 5.09 0.17
C MET A 1 -11.89 5.84 0.55
N PHE A 2 -10.70 5.51 0.01
CA PHE A 2 -9.43 6.22 0.31
C PHE A 2 -9.35 7.65 -0.29
N VAL A 3 -10.50 8.18 -0.72
CA VAL A 3 -10.63 9.38 -1.55
C VAL A 3 -10.32 10.66 -0.79
N GLU A 4 -10.42 10.66 0.54
CA GLU A 4 -10.00 11.80 1.37
C GLU A 4 -8.51 12.14 1.24
N ARG A 5 -7.68 11.24 0.69
CA ARG A 5 -6.23 11.47 0.48
C ARG A 5 -5.81 11.54 -0.99
N GLY A 6 -6.75 11.50 -1.94
CA GLY A 6 -6.43 11.51 -3.37
C GLY A 6 -5.60 10.30 -3.84
N ILE A 7 -5.77 9.15 -3.17
CA ILE A 7 -5.11 7.88 -3.48
C ILE A 7 -6.14 6.96 -4.15
N SER A 8 -5.88 6.56 -5.39
CA SER A 8 -6.75 5.63 -6.11
C SER A 8 -6.48 4.17 -5.74
N ALA A 9 -7.45 3.29 -5.99
CA ALA A 9 -7.28 1.85 -5.77
C ALA A 9 -6.22 1.26 -6.71
N GLU A 10 -6.08 1.82 -7.91
CA GLU A 10 -5.09 1.46 -8.92
C GLU A 10 -3.67 1.83 -8.46
N GLU A 11 -3.50 3.01 -7.85
CA GLU A 11 -2.23 3.41 -7.23
C GLU A 11 -1.82 2.40 -6.14
N ILE A 12 -2.76 2.05 -5.24
CA ILE A 12 -2.52 1.03 -4.19
C ILE A 12 -2.13 -0.31 -4.81
N LYS A 13 -2.90 -0.80 -5.78
CA LYS A 13 -2.64 -2.08 -6.46
C LYS A 13 -1.27 -2.09 -7.14
N GLY A 14 -0.91 -0.99 -7.82
CA GLY A 14 0.38 -0.84 -8.49
C GLY A 14 1.57 -0.91 -7.54
N ILE A 15 1.39 -0.42 -6.31
CA ILE A 15 2.42 -0.45 -5.26
C ILE A 15 2.55 -1.83 -4.64
N ILE A 16 1.43 -2.51 -4.38
CA ILE A 16 1.44 -3.88 -3.88
C ILE A 16 2.11 -4.83 -4.89
N LEU A 17 1.84 -4.66 -6.19
CA LEU A 17 2.39 -5.53 -7.23
C LEU A 17 3.86 -5.26 -7.56
N LYS A 18 4.29 -3.99 -7.51
CA LYS A 18 5.65 -3.56 -7.85
C LYS A 18 6.17 -2.51 -6.87
N PRO A 19 6.43 -2.88 -5.60
CA PRO A 19 6.95 -1.97 -4.59
C PRO A 19 8.43 -1.67 -4.82
N ASN A 20 8.90 -0.50 -4.38
CA ASN A 20 10.34 -0.24 -4.27
C ASN A 20 10.91 -0.88 -3.00
N THR A 21 10.14 -0.86 -1.93
CA THR A 21 10.54 -1.41 -0.63
C THR A 21 9.39 -2.20 -0.01
N VAL A 22 9.73 -3.29 0.67
CA VAL A 22 8.78 -4.16 1.38
C VAL A 22 9.34 -4.46 2.76
N VAL A 23 8.49 -4.32 3.78
CA VAL A 23 8.79 -4.65 5.17
C VAL A 23 7.68 -5.55 5.70
N ASN A 24 8.04 -6.74 6.16
CA ASN A 24 7.12 -7.64 6.83
C ASN A 24 7.03 -7.21 8.31
N LEU A 25 5.83 -6.88 8.75
CA LEU A 25 5.50 -6.56 10.13
C LEU A 25 4.95 -7.82 10.82
N PRO A 26 4.84 -7.83 12.17
CA PRO A 26 4.24 -8.93 12.89
C PRO A 26 2.82 -9.27 12.40
N ASN A 27 2.36 -10.49 12.67
CA ASN A 27 1.01 -10.98 12.33
C ASN A 27 0.69 -11.02 10.83
N GLY A 28 1.70 -11.14 9.96
CA GLY A 28 1.50 -11.24 8.51
C GLY A 28 1.10 -9.92 7.84
N ILE A 29 1.24 -8.80 8.55
CA ILE A 29 1.07 -7.47 7.99
C ILE A 29 2.27 -7.13 7.11
N VAL A 30 2.02 -6.50 5.97
CA VAL A 30 3.05 -6.04 5.04
C VAL A 30 2.93 -4.53 4.88
N LYS A 31 4.06 -3.85 5.03
CA LYS A 31 4.23 -2.43 4.68
C LYS A 31 5.07 -2.37 3.42
N CYS A 32 4.52 -1.81 2.34
CA CYS A 32 5.27 -1.54 1.13
C CYS A 32 5.19 -0.07 0.75
N SER A 33 6.19 0.40 0.02
CA SER A 33 6.21 1.77 -0.49
C SER A 33 6.83 1.86 -1.87
N LYS A 34 6.42 2.90 -2.59
CA LYS A 34 6.91 3.22 -3.92
C LYS A 34 7.02 4.71 -4.11
N CYS A 35 8.07 5.14 -4.80
CA CYS A 35 8.17 6.52 -5.28
C CYS A 35 7.18 6.72 -6.42
N THR A 36 6.34 7.74 -6.29
CA THR A 36 5.42 8.20 -7.33
C THR A 36 5.68 9.69 -7.60
N ASN A 37 5.01 10.25 -8.61
CA ASN A 37 5.10 11.67 -8.94
C ASN A 37 4.60 12.59 -7.80
N LYS A 38 3.85 12.04 -6.84
CA LYS A 38 3.27 12.76 -5.69
C LYS A 38 4.09 12.60 -4.39
N GLY A 39 5.19 11.83 -4.41
CA GLY A 39 5.99 11.50 -3.22
C GLY A 39 6.08 10.00 -2.98
N ILE A 40 6.38 9.58 -1.75
CA ILE A 40 6.52 8.16 -1.42
C ILE A 40 5.18 7.65 -0.91
N LEU A 41 4.42 6.96 -1.77
CA LEU A 41 3.18 6.33 -1.34
C LEU A 41 3.51 5.04 -0.59
N THR A 42 3.06 4.98 0.67
CA THR A 42 3.19 3.85 1.57
C THR A 42 1.83 3.19 1.76
N VAL A 43 1.79 1.87 1.66
CA VAL A 43 0.59 1.04 1.87
C VAL A 43 0.89 -0.01 2.92
N VAL A 44 0.01 -0.11 3.91
CA VAL A 44 0.02 -1.17 4.93
C VAL A 44 -1.20 -2.05 4.72
N TYR A 45 -0.98 -3.34 4.53
CA TYR A 45 -2.03 -4.30 4.23
C TYR A 45 -1.72 -5.67 4.85
N TYR A 46 -2.71 -6.54 4.90
CA TYR A 46 -2.46 -7.98 5.03
C TYR A 46 -3.16 -8.71 3.88
N LYS A 47 -2.69 -9.90 3.55
CA LYS A 47 -3.25 -10.72 2.47
C LYS A 47 -4.01 -11.89 3.09
N ASP A 48 -5.32 -11.91 2.89
CA ASP A 48 -6.17 -13.06 3.22
C ASP A 48 -6.52 -13.81 1.94
N LYS A 49 -5.88 -14.97 1.73
CA LYS A 49 -5.99 -15.75 0.49
C LYS A 49 -5.71 -14.90 -0.75
N ASN A 50 -6.76 -14.51 -1.48
CA ASN A 50 -6.69 -13.71 -2.71
C ASN A 50 -7.15 -12.25 -2.52
N VAL A 51 -7.46 -11.84 -1.30
CA VAL A 51 -7.93 -10.51 -0.95
C VAL A 51 -6.83 -9.74 -0.23
N TYR A 52 -6.57 -8.52 -0.71
CA TYR A 52 -5.71 -7.57 -0.01
C TYR A 52 -6.58 -6.67 0.85
N VAL A 53 -6.42 -6.78 2.17
CA VAL A 53 -7.12 -5.92 3.12
C VAL A 53 -6.20 -4.76 3.46
N ILE A 54 -6.54 -3.58 2.96
CA ILE A 54 -5.76 -2.37 3.15
C ILE A 54 -6.09 -1.78 4.52
N ILE A 55 -5.10 -1.75 5.40
CA ILE A 55 -5.22 -1.16 6.74
C ILE A 55 -5.11 0.36 6.62
N THR A 56 -4.07 0.85 5.91
CA THR A 56 -3.88 2.29 5.66
C THR A 56 -3.02 2.52 4.42
N ALA A 57 -3.20 3.69 3.81
CA ALA A 57 -2.37 4.19 2.71
C ALA A 57 -2.15 5.70 2.88
N TYR A 58 -0.91 6.16 2.67
CA TYR A 58 -0.54 7.56 2.87
C TYR A 58 0.71 7.93 2.07
N PHE A 59 0.82 9.20 1.66
CA PHE A 59 2.06 9.76 1.12
C PHE A 59 2.98 10.17 2.28
N LYS A 60 4.25 9.80 2.17
CA LYS A 60 5.35 10.31 3.00
C LYS A 60 6.13 11.35 2.21
#